data_AF-A0A382NAC6-F1
#
_entry.id   AF-A0A382NAC6-F1
#
_cell.length_a   1.000
_cell.length_b   1.000
_cell.length_c   1.000
_cell.angle_alpha   90.00
_cell.angle_beta   90.00
_cell.angle_gamma   90.00
#
_symmetry.space_group_name_H-M   'P 1'
#
loop_
_entity.id
_entity.type
_entity.pdbx_description
1 polymer ?
#
loop_
_entity_poly.entity_id
_entity_poly.type
_entity_poly.pdbx_seq_one_letter_code
_entity_poly.pdbx_strand_id
1 'polypeptide(L)'
;TGNEVNPFTAPTATRGGALILAGQIRKLVQEKLRTYEQIMAGKESPTEILFFEIEKIKISLNGVREVVQRFFIPNFPGRDSIEFLDSQVKYDGTYKYKINAWTAVYGNRYKYGSFSPLGEQYKLTPHDTWRTWKDGVQTNKVKRPPRNDGFRTDVNNYPLLKLMRLPYYDAEPIRICDFPPIPPHVNIVPFRGVPNKISLNFTPGVDDHHTNPIALGTEDYSKIMKYYESQHNNQVANTVNETLQETGVADVPVRFKSEEYPKYFQVYRIEFPPYSWMDFEGSLRRTLSVDKGETSVADTISPGIIYYYAFRSVDIHGNVSNPTPVIKVQTFGDSGHQIIEPYDMDAKMKPNEEFKKPFRRFVQITPVLEQL
;
A
#
# COMPACT_ATOMS: atom_id res chain seq x y z
N THR A 1 -13.42 22.91 41.18
CA THR A 1 -13.88 24.13 40.48
C THR A 1 -13.39 24.06 39.05
N GLY A 2 -14.18 23.40 38.19
CA GLY A 2 -13.81 23.15 36.79
C GLY A 2 -14.18 24.34 35.92
N ASN A 3 -13.20 24.84 35.16
CA ASN A 3 -13.41 25.88 34.15
C ASN A 3 -14.17 25.29 32.94
N GLU A 4 -15.43 25.67 32.78
CA GLU A 4 -16.15 25.53 31.52
C GLU A 4 -15.63 26.57 30.52
N VAL A 5 -15.02 26.10 29.44
CA VAL A 5 -14.61 26.96 28.32
C VAL A 5 -15.86 27.28 27.50
N ASN A 6 -16.29 28.54 27.56
CA ASN A 6 -17.43 29.07 26.82
C ASN A 6 -17.05 29.25 25.32
N PRO A 7 -17.68 28.55 24.35
CA PRO A 7 -17.17 28.45 22.98
C PRO A 7 -17.55 29.61 22.05
N PHE A 8 -17.89 30.79 22.56
CA PHE A 8 -18.44 31.89 21.75
C PHE A 8 -17.51 33.11 21.63
N THR A 9 -16.34 32.93 21.03
CA THR A 9 -15.52 34.04 20.52
C THR A 9 -15.02 33.75 19.10
N ALA A 10 -15.92 33.81 18.12
CA ALA A 10 -15.59 33.84 16.69
C ALA A 10 -16.15 35.11 16.02
N PRO A 11 -15.44 35.70 15.03
CA PRO A 11 -15.75 37.01 14.45
C PRO A 11 -17.09 37.05 13.69
N THR A 12 -17.64 38.25 13.55
CA THR A 12 -19.07 38.51 13.28
C THR A 12 -19.60 37.99 11.94
N ALA A 13 -18.75 37.85 10.91
CA ALA A 13 -19.12 37.26 9.62
C ALA A 13 -19.36 35.73 9.71
N THR A 14 -18.71 35.06 10.65
CA THR A 14 -18.81 33.62 10.92
C THR A 14 -20.14 33.24 11.59
N ARG A 15 -20.85 34.22 12.19
CA ARG A 15 -22.10 33.99 12.93
C ARG A 15 -23.27 33.63 12.01
N GLY A 16 -23.37 34.25 10.82
CA GLY A 16 -24.47 34.00 9.88
C GLY A 16 -24.46 32.58 9.30
N GLY A 17 -23.29 32.12 8.84
CA GLY A 17 -23.11 30.76 8.34
C GLY A 17 -23.31 29.70 9.42
N ALA A 18 -22.81 29.95 10.64
CA ALA A 18 -23.02 29.07 11.79
C ALA A 18 -24.51 28.99 12.21
N LEU A 19 -25.26 30.09 12.12
CA LEU A 19 -26.70 30.13 12.40
C LEU A 19 -27.52 29.33 11.38
N ILE A 20 -27.21 29.46 10.09
CA ILE A 20 -27.88 28.71 9.02
C ILE A 20 -27.59 27.21 9.16
N LEU A 21 -26.34 26.84 9.38
CA LEU A 21 -25.92 25.46 9.61
C LEU A 21 -26.61 24.85 10.86
N ALA A 22 -26.65 25.59 11.96
CA ALA A 22 -27.35 25.16 13.17
C ALA A 22 -28.86 24.96 12.93
N GLY A 23 -29.49 25.82 12.12
CA GLY A 23 -30.88 25.67 11.72
C GLY A 23 -31.13 24.40 10.89
N GLN A 24 -30.26 24.12 9.92
CA GLN A 24 -30.35 22.91 9.09
C GLN A 24 -30.12 21.63 9.89
N ILE A 25 -29.12 21.62 10.78
CA ILE A 25 -28.87 20.49 11.69
C ILE A 25 -30.10 20.24 12.58
N ARG A 26 -30.70 21.29 13.16
CA ARG A 26 -31.92 21.15 13.96
C ARG A 26 -33.06 20.53 13.15
N LYS A 27 -33.25 20.97 11.90
CA LYS A 27 -34.28 20.43 11.02
C LYS A 27 -34.06 18.93 10.76
N LEU A 28 -32.85 18.55 10.36
CA LEU A 28 -32.47 17.15 10.11
C LEU A 28 -32.63 16.27 11.36
N VAL A 29 -32.22 16.79 12.53
CA VAL A 29 -32.35 16.08 13.80
C VAL A 29 -33.82 15.83 14.16
N GLN A 30 -34.71 16.77 13.87
CA GLN A 30 -36.15 16.59 14.08
C GLN A 30 -36.76 15.61 13.07
N GLU A 31 -36.38 15.70 11.79
CA GLU A 31 -36.83 14.77 10.75
C GLU A 31 -36.43 13.32 11.04
N LYS A 32 -35.24 13.10 11.62
CA LYS A 32 -34.72 11.78 11.97
C LYS A 32 -35.06 11.33 13.40
N LEU A 33 -35.87 12.09 14.13
CA LEU A 33 -36.26 11.76 15.50
C LEU A 33 -37.27 10.61 15.53
N ARG A 34 -36.94 9.53 16.26
CA ARG A 34 -37.89 8.43 16.46
C ARG A 34 -38.97 8.80 17.47
N THR A 35 -40.19 8.31 17.25
CA THR A 35 -41.24 8.37 18.27
C THR A 35 -40.94 7.38 19.40
N TYR A 36 -41.52 7.60 20.58
CA TYR A 36 -41.34 6.65 21.69
C TYR A 36 -41.87 5.25 21.34
N GLU A 37 -42.98 5.14 20.62
CA GLU A 37 -43.50 3.88 20.10
C GLU A 37 -42.48 3.14 19.22
N GLN A 38 -41.81 3.85 18.30
CA GLN A 38 -40.76 3.27 17.48
C GLN A 38 -39.56 2.77 18.30
N ILE A 39 -39.21 3.48 19.38
CA ILE A 39 -38.16 3.04 20.30
C ILE A 39 -38.57 1.74 21.00
N MET A 40 -39.81 1.68 21.50
CA MET A 40 -40.32 0.48 22.16
C MET A 40 -40.48 -0.71 21.21
N ALA A 41 -40.72 -0.46 19.93
CA ALA A 41 -40.72 -1.46 18.87
C ALA A 41 -39.30 -1.91 18.44
N GLY A 42 -38.24 -1.36 19.05
CA GLY A 42 -36.85 -1.74 18.76
C GLY A 42 -36.30 -1.12 17.46
N LYS A 43 -36.92 -0.07 16.91
CA LYS A 43 -36.42 0.60 15.70
C LYS A 43 -35.05 1.21 15.95
N GLU A 44 -34.06 0.84 15.14
CA GLU A 44 -32.69 1.34 15.25
C GLU A 44 -32.58 2.86 15.04
N SER A 45 -31.52 3.45 15.60
CA SER A 45 -31.26 4.88 15.45
C SER A 45 -30.78 5.14 14.02
N PRO A 46 -31.36 6.11 13.29
CA PRO A 46 -30.79 6.52 12.01
C PRO A 46 -29.35 6.98 12.20
N THR A 47 -28.47 6.56 11.30
CA THR A 47 -27.07 7.00 11.28
C THR A 47 -26.69 7.46 9.89
N GLU A 48 -25.72 8.37 9.81
CA GLU A 48 -25.11 8.75 8.53
C GLU A 48 -23.66 9.15 8.70
N ILE A 49 -22.82 8.81 7.73
CA ILE A 49 -21.44 9.27 7.67
C ILE A 49 -21.45 10.68 7.10
N LEU A 50 -20.96 11.66 7.86
CA LEU A 50 -20.90 13.05 7.44
C LEU A 50 -19.62 13.36 6.67
N PHE A 51 -18.49 12.81 7.11
CA PHE A 51 -17.19 13.00 6.49
C PHE A 51 -16.23 11.89 6.91
N PHE A 52 -15.17 11.73 6.13
CA PHE A 52 -14.03 10.88 6.44
C PHE A 52 -12.87 11.72 6.96
N GLU A 53 -12.22 11.24 8.01
CA GLU A 53 -10.93 11.75 8.50
C GLU A 53 -9.84 10.79 8.06
N ILE A 54 -8.91 11.28 7.24
CA ILE A 54 -7.71 10.55 6.83
C ILE A 54 -6.55 11.05 7.68
N GLU A 55 -6.06 10.22 8.59
CA GLU A 55 -4.83 10.48 9.34
C GLU A 55 -3.62 10.01 8.52
N LYS A 56 -2.74 10.94 8.18
CA LYS A 56 -1.44 10.66 7.58
C LYS A 56 -0.42 10.47 8.69
N ILE A 57 0.11 9.26 8.78
CA ILE A 57 1.10 8.87 9.77
C ILE A 57 2.44 8.70 9.06
N LYS A 58 3.43 9.51 9.42
CA LYS A 58 4.81 9.31 8.97
C LYS A 58 5.48 8.29 9.89
N ILE A 59 6.17 7.32 9.29
CA ILE A 59 6.94 6.32 10.00
C ILE A 59 8.42 6.63 9.78
N SER A 60 9.15 6.89 10.86
CA SER A 60 10.59 7.15 10.82
C SER A 60 11.38 5.84 10.74
N LEU A 61 12.65 5.90 10.33
CA LEU A 61 13.53 4.71 10.21
C LEU A 61 13.66 3.91 11.52
N ASN A 62 13.52 4.56 12.67
CA ASN A 62 13.53 3.93 13.99
C ASN A 62 12.15 3.36 14.41
N GLY A 63 11.18 3.33 13.50
CA GLY A 63 9.82 2.83 13.75
C GLY A 63 8.89 3.81 14.48
N VAL A 64 9.36 5.02 14.82
CA VAL A 64 8.51 6.05 15.47
C VAL A 64 7.41 6.49 14.50
N ARG A 65 6.16 6.45 14.99
CA ARG A 65 4.96 6.81 14.23
C ARG A 65 4.43 8.15 14.70
N GLU A 66 4.33 9.10 13.78
CA GLU A 66 3.86 10.46 14.06
C GLU A 66 2.71 10.82 13.12
N VAL A 67 1.59 11.28 13.68
CA VAL A 67 0.50 11.85 12.88
C VAL A 67 0.96 13.22 12.40
N VAL A 68 1.27 13.34 11.11
CA VAL A 68 1.79 14.58 10.53
C VAL A 68 0.70 15.47 9.95
N GLN A 69 -0.44 14.89 9.57
CA GLN A 69 -1.54 15.63 8.94
C GLN A 69 -2.85 14.88 9.07
N ARG A 70 -3.95 15.64 9.04
CA ARG A 70 -5.32 15.11 8.98
C ARG A 70 -6.08 15.78 7.86
N PHE A 71 -6.68 14.99 7.00
CA PHE A 71 -7.55 15.45 5.93
C PHE A 71 -9.00 15.12 6.28
N PHE A 72 -9.91 16.06 6.04
CA PHE A 72 -11.34 15.87 6.26
C PHE A 72 -12.04 15.96 4.92
N ILE A 73 -12.67 14.87 4.50
CA ILE A 73 -13.35 14.79 3.21
C ILE A 73 -14.85 14.63 3.46
N PRO A 74 -15.67 15.64 3.13
CA PRO A 74 -17.11 15.55 3.27
C PRO A 74 -17.70 14.39 2.44
N ASN A 75 -18.67 13.71 3.03
CA ASN A 75 -19.45 12.68 2.35
C ASN A 75 -20.73 13.30 1.80
N PHE A 76 -20.77 13.53 0.49
CA PHE A 76 -21.93 14.12 -0.18
C PHE A 76 -22.83 13.03 -0.78
N PRO A 77 -24.16 13.20 -0.72
CA PRO A 77 -25.09 12.26 -1.35
C PRO A 77 -24.89 12.23 -2.87
N GLY A 78 -25.00 11.04 -3.47
CA GLY A 78 -24.88 10.83 -4.92
C GLY A 78 -23.45 10.66 -5.43
N ARG A 79 -22.47 10.50 -4.55
CA ARG A 79 -21.08 10.21 -4.92
C ARG A 79 -20.71 8.78 -4.53
N ASP A 80 -20.47 7.94 -5.52
CA ASP A 80 -20.16 6.51 -5.31
C ASP A 80 -18.67 6.27 -4.95
N SER A 81 -17.78 7.18 -5.38
CA SER A 81 -16.35 7.11 -5.08
C SER A 81 -15.75 8.47 -4.69
N ILE A 82 -14.85 8.43 -3.71
CA ILE A 82 -14.05 9.57 -3.28
C ILE A 82 -12.60 9.29 -3.67
N GLU A 83 -12.09 10.04 -4.64
CA GLU A 83 -10.67 10.02 -4.99
C GLU A 83 -9.93 11.05 -4.14
N PHE A 84 -8.88 10.60 -3.47
CA PHE A 84 -8.01 11.44 -2.66
C PHE A 84 -6.57 11.32 -3.17
N LEU A 85 -5.97 12.46 -3.49
CA LEU A 85 -4.58 12.57 -3.92
C LEU A 85 -3.79 13.39 -2.90
N ASP A 86 -2.78 12.79 -2.30
CA ASP A 86 -1.83 13.48 -1.41
C ASP A 86 -0.53 13.78 -2.16
N SER A 87 -0.39 15.02 -2.65
CA SER A 87 0.84 15.49 -3.32
C SER A 87 1.96 15.89 -2.35
N GLN A 88 1.72 15.86 -1.03
CA GLN A 88 2.64 16.34 0.00
C GLN A 88 3.44 15.19 0.64
N VAL A 89 3.78 14.17 -0.15
CA VAL A 89 4.66 13.08 0.27
C VAL A 89 6.11 13.41 -0.09
N LYS A 90 7.06 12.88 0.68
CA LYS A 90 8.49 13.04 0.41
C LYS A 90 9.08 11.73 -0.09
N TYR A 91 9.99 11.83 -1.07
CA TYR A 91 10.81 10.71 -1.51
C TYR A 91 11.51 10.04 -0.33
N ASP A 92 11.60 8.72 -0.38
CA ASP A 92 12.13 7.82 0.65
C ASP A 92 11.41 7.89 2.01
N GLY A 93 10.23 8.51 2.06
CA GLY A 93 9.38 8.57 3.24
C GLY A 93 8.41 7.39 3.30
N THR A 94 8.27 6.78 4.48
CA THR A 94 7.23 5.77 4.72
C THR A 94 6.00 6.42 5.36
N TYR A 95 4.84 6.23 4.74
CA TYR A 95 3.57 6.79 5.21
C TYR A 95 2.52 5.70 5.34
N LYS A 96 1.65 5.87 6.34
CA LYS A 96 0.47 5.03 6.56
C LYS A 96 -0.75 5.92 6.69
N TYR A 97 -1.83 5.54 6.02
CA TYR A 97 -3.08 6.28 6.03
C TYR A 97 -4.13 5.51 6.82
N LYS A 98 -4.70 6.15 7.85
CA LYS A 98 -5.83 5.62 8.61
C LYS A 98 -7.08 6.43 8.31
N ILE A 99 -8.12 5.76 7.83
CA ILE A 99 -9.39 6.38 7.49
C ILE A 99 -10.36 6.10 8.63
N ASN A 100 -10.95 7.16 9.17
CA ASN A 100 -12.02 7.10 10.16
C ASN A 100 -13.27 7.76 9.59
N ALA A 101 -14.44 7.16 9.82
CA ALA A 101 -15.72 7.75 9.47
C ALA A 101 -16.26 8.52 10.67
N TRP A 102 -16.66 9.77 10.45
CA TRP A 102 -17.38 10.57 11.44
C TRP A 102 -18.88 10.40 11.21
N THR A 103 -19.47 9.53 12.01
CA THR A 103 -20.87 9.10 11.89
C THR A 103 -21.75 9.88 12.86
N ALA A 104 -22.76 10.56 12.32
CA ALA A 104 -23.84 11.14 13.10
C ALA A 104 -24.86 10.06 13.47
N VAL A 105 -25.19 9.98 14.76
CA VAL A 105 -26.22 9.11 15.33
C VAL A 105 -27.37 9.98 15.81
N TYR A 106 -28.53 9.77 15.21
CA TYR A 106 -29.77 10.47 15.54
C TYR A 106 -30.51 9.73 16.65
N GLY A 107 -30.14 10.04 17.89
CA GLY A 107 -30.65 9.42 19.09
C GLY A 107 -31.83 10.15 19.72
N ASN A 108 -32.34 9.53 20.79
CA ASN A 108 -33.42 10.03 21.63
C ASN A 108 -32.96 10.07 23.08
N ARG A 109 -33.38 11.10 23.81
CA ARG A 109 -33.34 11.15 25.28
C ARG A 109 -34.77 11.35 25.74
N TYR A 110 -35.30 10.45 26.56
CA TYR A 110 -36.67 10.54 27.03
C TYR A 110 -36.77 10.50 28.56
N LYS A 111 -37.86 11.07 29.07
CA LYS A 111 -38.21 11.06 30.49
C LYS A 111 -39.70 10.78 30.65
N TYR A 112 -40.03 9.84 31.53
CA TYR A 112 -41.41 9.59 31.95
C TYR A 112 -41.90 10.73 32.84
N GLY A 113 -43.10 11.21 32.54
CA GLY A 113 -43.86 12.14 33.35
C GLY A 113 -44.63 11.45 34.46
N SER A 114 -45.52 12.20 35.10
CA SER A 114 -46.37 11.70 36.17
C SER A 114 -47.28 10.57 35.67
N PHE A 115 -47.48 9.57 36.52
CA PHE A 115 -48.41 8.47 36.27
C PHE A 115 -49.80 8.84 36.79
N SER A 116 -50.83 8.69 35.96
CA SER A 116 -52.22 8.86 36.34
C SER A 116 -52.98 7.55 36.11
N PRO A 117 -53.82 7.08 37.04
CA PRO A 117 -54.65 5.89 36.82
C PRO A 117 -55.60 6.11 35.64
N LEU A 118 -55.77 5.10 34.79
CA LEU A 118 -56.65 5.12 33.61
C LEU A 118 -58.14 4.97 33.96
N GLY A 119 -58.46 4.69 35.22
CA GLY A 119 -59.83 4.58 35.70
C GLY A 119 -60.45 5.94 36.02
N GLU A 120 -61.60 6.26 35.40
CA GLU A 120 -62.54 7.20 36.01
C GLU A 120 -62.86 6.73 37.44
N GLN A 121 -62.97 7.67 38.38
CA GLN A 121 -63.55 7.36 39.69
C GLN A 121 -64.97 6.81 39.46
N TYR A 122 -65.12 5.49 39.47
CA TYR A 122 -66.42 4.86 39.30
C TYR A 122 -67.30 5.26 40.49
N LYS A 123 -68.21 6.21 40.28
CA LYS A 123 -69.21 6.58 41.28
C LYS A 123 -70.24 5.47 41.31
N LEU A 124 -70.23 4.68 42.38
CA LEU A 124 -71.23 3.65 42.62
C LEU A 124 -72.62 4.29 42.57
N THR A 125 -73.47 3.80 41.66
CA THR A 125 -74.89 4.17 41.65
C THR A 125 -75.68 3.18 42.51
N PRO A 126 -76.89 3.52 42.98
CA PRO A 126 -77.73 2.58 43.72
C PRO A 126 -78.02 1.27 42.97
N HIS A 127 -77.91 1.27 41.63
CA HIS A 127 -78.05 0.07 40.79
C HIS A 127 -76.84 -0.89 40.84
N ASP A 128 -75.68 -0.46 41.36
CA ASP A 128 -74.47 -1.28 41.46
C ASP A 128 -74.37 -2.09 42.77
N THR A 129 -75.36 -1.94 43.66
CA THR A 129 -75.43 -2.61 44.95
C THR A 129 -76.72 -3.39 45.08
N TRP A 130 -76.65 -4.64 45.52
CA TRP A 130 -77.83 -5.40 45.94
C TRP A 130 -77.60 -6.06 47.29
N ARG A 131 -78.71 -6.27 48.02
CA ARG A 131 -78.70 -6.90 49.33
C ARG A 131 -78.82 -8.40 49.16
N THR A 132 -77.94 -9.14 49.82
CA THR A 132 -78.04 -10.59 49.93
C THR A 132 -78.12 -11.01 51.39
N TRP A 133 -78.97 -11.98 51.67
CA TRP A 133 -79.12 -12.58 52.99
C TRP A 133 -78.50 -13.96 52.98
N LYS A 134 -77.60 -14.22 53.93
CA LYS A 134 -77.03 -15.55 54.17
C LYS A 134 -76.88 -15.73 55.67
N ASP A 135 -77.38 -16.84 56.20
CA ASP A 135 -77.28 -17.23 57.61
C ASP A 135 -77.75 -16.15 58.60
N GLY A 136 -78.87 -15.49 58.29
CA GLY A 136 -79.48 -14.45 59.14
C GLY A 136 -78.78 -13.09 59.15
N VAL A 137 -77.66 -12.94 58.42
CA VAL A 137 -76.90 -11.68 58.34
C VAL A 137 -77.10 -11.02 56.99
N GLN A 138 -77.46 -9.73 57.02
CA GLN A 138 -77.61 -8.91 55.81
C GLN A 138 -76.24 -8.43 55.33
N THR A 139 -75.88 -8.74 54.08
CA THR A 139 -74.63 -8.27 53.48
C THR A 139 -74.91 -7.52 52.18
N ASN A 140 -74.19 -6.41 51.97
CA ASN A 140 -74.23 -5.67 50.71
C ASN A 140 -73.17 -6.23 49.77
N LYS A 141 -73.57 -6.71 48.58
CA LYS A 141 -72.63 -7.02 47.50
C LYS A 141 -72.62 -5.87 46.51
N VAL A 142 -71.42 -5.45 46.13
CA VAL A 142 -71.16 -4.38 45.15
C VAL A 142 -70.62 -5.02 43.88
N LYS A 143 -71.27 -4.81 42.73
CA LYS A 143 -70.68 -5.16 41.44
C LYS A 143 -69.60 -4.15 41.12
N ARG A 144 -68.36 -4.52 41.41
CA ARG A 144 -67.22 -3.73 40.93
C ARG A 144 -67.08 -4.00 39.43
N PRO A 145 -67.12 -2.98 38.57
CA PRO A 145 -66.71 -3.17 37.18
C PRO A 145 -65.26 -3.71 37.17
N PRO A 146 -64.84 -4.40 36.09
CA PRO A 146 -63.44 -4.78 35.94
C PRO A 146 -62.58 -3.54 36.14
N ARG A 147 -61.67 -3.60 37.12
CA ARG A 147 -60.73 -2.50 37.37
C ARG A 147 -59.86 -2.38 36.15
N ASN A 148 -59.91 -1.22 35.49
CA ASN A 148 -58.91 -0.86 34.52
C ASN A 148 -57.69 -0.38 35.32
N ASP A 149 -56.90 -1.33 35.86
CA ASP A 149 -55.70 -1.08 36.68
C ASP A 149 -54.52 -0.51 35.86
N GLY A 150 -54.80 0.03 34.68
CA GLY A 150 -53.82 0.69 33.84
C GLY A 150 -53.40 2.05 34.41
N PHE A 151 -52.17 2.44 34.11
CA PHE A 151 -51.68 3.80 34.31
C PHE A 151 -51.37 4.44 32.96
N ARG A 152 -51.70 5.72 32.82
CA ARG A 152 -51.23 6.57 31.72
C ARG A 152 -50.06 7.41 32.23
N THR A 153 -49.02 7.50 31.43
CA THR A 153 -47.89 8.41 31.66
C THR A 153 -47.58 9.14 30.35
N ASP A 154 -47.19 10.40 30.46
CA ASP A 154 -46.70 11.16 29.32
C ASP A 154 -45.19 10.97 29.19
N VAL A 155 -44.70 10.69 27.98
CA VAL A 155 -43.27 10.53 27.72
C VAL A 155 -42.74 11.76 26.99
N ASN A 156 -41.88 12.52 27.66
CA ASN A 156 -41.18 13.64 27.04
C ASN A 156 -39.97 13.12 26.28
N ASN A 157 -40.00 13.21 24.95
CA ASN A 157 -38.95 12.71 24.06
C ASN A 157 -38.19 13.87 23.42
N TYR A 158 -36.88 13.89 23.61
CA TYR A 158 -35.99 14.95 23.12
C TYR A 158 -34.97 14.38 22.13
N PRO A 159 -34.64 15.11 21.06
CA PRO A 159 -33.56 14.72 20.16
C PRO A 159 -32.21 14.70 20.85
N LEU A 160 -31.35 13.77 20.44
CA LEU A 160 -29.97 13.68 20.85
C LEU A 160 -29.08 13.35 19.65
N LEU A 161 -28.32 14.33 19.16
CA LEU A 161 -27.31 14.10 18.14
C LEU A 161 -26.00 13.70 18.82
N LYS A 162 -25.46 12.53 18.46
CA LYS A 162 -24.10 12.12 18.82
C LYS A 162 -23.26 12.00 17.57
N LEU A 163 -22.04 12.55 17.61
CA LEU A 163 -21.08 12.36 16.55
C LEU A 163 -20.01 11.37 17.04
N MET A 164 -19.79 10.29 16.30
CA MET A 164 -18.86 9.23 16.66
C MET A 164 -17.79 9.08 15.60
N ARG A 165 -16.54 9.01 16.04
CA ARG A 165 -15.39 8.67 15.19
C ARG A 165 -15.23 7.15 15.20
N LEU A 166 -15.44 6.52 14.06
CA LEU A 166 -15.36 5.07 13.91
C LEU A 166 -14.22 4.71 12.94
N PRO A 167 -13.39 3.69 13.24
CA PRO A 167 -12.40 3.21 12.29
C PRO A 167 -13.11 2.70 11.04
N TYR A 168 -12.63 3.12 9.87
CA TYR A 168 -13.21 2.74 8.58
C TYR A 168 -12.26 1.88 7.76
N TYR A 169 -10.99 2.30 7.64
CA TYR A 169 -9.96 1.54 6.94
C TYR A 169 -8.58 1.85 7.52
N ASP A 170 -7.70 0.84 7.58
CA ASP A 170 -6.33 0.99 8.07
C ASP A 170 -5.39 0.45 6.99
N ALA A 171 -4.77 1.35 6.21
CA ALA A 171 -3.90 0.97 5.10
C ALA A 171 -2.56 0.40 5.61
N GLU A 172 -1.92 -0.44 4.81
CA GLU A 172 -0.54 -0.82 5.06
C GLU A 172 0.40 0.38 4.87
N PRO A 173 1.54 0.45 5.58
CA PRO A 173 2.57 1.43 5.29
C PRO A 173 3.11 1.26 3.87
N ILE A 174 3.28 2.37 3.17
CA ILE A 174 3.84 2.41 1.82
C ILE A 174 5.09 3.30 1.88
N ARG A 175 6.19 2.82 1.31
CA ARG A 175 7.39 3.62 1.10
C ARG A 175 7.28 4.35 -0.23
N ILE A 176 7.50 5.65 -0.21
CA ILE A 176 7.45 6.48 -1.42
C ILE A 176 8.82 6.43 -2.09
N CYS A 177 8.91 5.64 -3.15
CA CYS A 177 10.11 5.52 -3.98
C CYS A 177 9.71 5.53 -5.45
N ASP A 178 10.66 5.87 -6.30
CA ASP A 178 10.48 5.79 -7.75
C ASP A 178 10.61 4.36 -8.23
N PHE A 179 10.11 4.11 -9.44
CA PHE A 179 10.32 2.84 -10.09
C PHE A 179 11.80 2.69 -10.48
N PRO A 180 12.40 1.50 -10.33
CA PRO A 180 13.76 1.27 -10.82
C PRO A 180 13.85 1.51 -12.34
N PRO A 181 14.99 2.04 -12.84
CA PRO A 181 15.14 2.43 -14.23
C PRO A 181 15.27 1.22 -15.17
N ILE A 182 15.15 1.47 -16.47
CA ILE A 182 15.33 0.46 -17.52
C ILE A 182 16.83 0.28 -17.87
N PRO A 183 17.31 -0.95 -18.14
CA PRO A 183 18.67 -1.16 -18.64
C PRO A 183 18.98 -0.34 -19.89
N PRO A 184 20.24 0.04 -20.11
CA PRO A 184 20.61 0.80 -21.28
C PRO A 184 20.60 -0.09 -22.52
N HIS A 185 20.39 0.52 -23.69
CA HIS A 185 20.79 -0.09 -24.95
C HIS A 185 22.28 0.20 -25.18
N VAL A 186 23.05 -0.86 -25.39
CA VAL A 186 24.51 -0.77 -25.56
C VAL A 186 24.89 -1.27 -26.95
N ASN A 187 25.58 -0.42 -27.70
CA ASN A 187 26.18 -0.78 -28.98
C ASN A 187 27.70 -0.90 -28.79
N ILE A 188 28.24 -2.11 -29.00
CA ILE A 188 29.67 -2.40 -28.91
C ILE A 188 30.28 -2.38 -30.31
N VAL A 189 31.22 -1.47 -30.54
CA VAL A 189 31.81 -1.24 -31.87
C VAL A 189 33.33 -1.43 -31.81
N PRO A 190 33.91 -2.37 -32.59
CA PRO A 190 35.36 -2.49 -32.76
C PRO A 190 35.99 -1.21 -33.31
N PHE A 191 37.17 -0.83 -32.81
CA PHE A 191 37.93 0.26 -33.45
C PHE A 191 38.54 -0.20 -34.78
N ARG A 192 38.35 0.59 -35.83
CA ARG A 192 38.93 0.29 -37.14
C ARG A 192 40.45 0.35 -37.08
N GLY A 193 41.11 -0.77 -37.39
CA GLY A 193 42.58 -0.87 -37.43
C GLY A 193 43.24 -0.91 -36.04
N VAL A 194 42.47 -1.02 -34.95
CA VAL A 194 42.99 -1.14 -33.58
C VAL A 194 42.42 -2.40 -32.95
N PRO A 195 43.13 -3.54 -33.04
CA PRO A 195 42.57 -4.86 -32.71
C PRO A 195 42.19 -5.01 -31.23
N ASN A 196 42.82 -4.24 -30.36
CA ASN A 196 42.72 -4.33 -28.91
C ASN A 196 41.78 -3.29 -28.28
N LYS A 197 40.91 -2.64 -29.06
CA LYS A 197 39.96 -1.65 -28.54
C LYS A 197 38.54 -1.85 -29.07
N ILE A 198 37.59 -1.61 -28.17
CA ILE A 198 36.16 -1.53 -28.45
C ILE A 198 35.60 -0.22 -27.91
N SER A 199 34.60 0.33 -28.59
CA SER A 199 33.78 1.44 -28.10
C SER A 199 32.47 0.89 -27.56
N LEU A 200 32.14 1.26 -26.34
CA LEU A 200 30.88 0.96 -25.68
C LEU A 200 30.03 2.22 -25.75
N ASN A 201 28.99 2.22 -26.57
CA ASN A 201 28.11 3.37 -26.77
C ASN A 201 26.76 3.10 -26.11
N PHE A 202 26.33 4.02 -25.25
CA PHE A 202 25.14 3.87 -24.40
C PHE A 202 24.02 4.79 -24.88
N THR A 203 22.82 4.25 -24.87
CA THR A 203 21.58 5.01 -25.03
C THR A 203 20.60 4.59 -23.93
N PRO A 204 19.87 5.53 -23.31
CA PRO A 204 18.85 5.20 -22.32
C PRO A 204 17.81 4.21 -22.89
N GLY A 205 17.46 3.20 -22.12
CA GLY A 205 16.33 2.32 -22.44
C GLY A 205 15.01 3.04 -22.19
N VAL A 206 14.00 2.74 -23.01
CA VAL A 206 12.64 3.26 -22.87
C VAL A 206 11.68 2.09 -22.84
N ASP A 207 11.10 1.83 -21.67
CA ASP A 207 10.14 0.75 -21.45
C ASP A 207 9.36 0.93 -20.13
N ASP A 208 8.33 0.10 -19.94
CA ASP A 208 7.52 -0.05 -18.74
C ASP A 208 7.05 -1.51 -18.63
N HIS A 209 7.74 -2.31 -17.81
CA HIS A 209 7.49 -3.75 -17.71
C HIS A 209 7.69 -4.28 -16.29
N HIS A 210 7.12 -5.46 -16.02
CA HIS A 210 7.35 -6.19 -14.78
C HIS A 210 8.36 -7.30 -15.02
N THR A 211 9.42 -7.35 -14.23
CA THR A 211 10.43 -8.42 -14.30
C THR A 211 11.04 -8.66 -12.92
N ASN A 212 11.65 -9.81 -12.76
CA ASN A 212 12.36 -10.21 -11.55
C ASN A 212 13.64 -9.38 -11.40
N PRO A 213 13.83 -8.65 -10.28
CA PRO A 213 15.08 -7.99 -9.97
C PRO A 213 16.28 -8.93 -9.94
N ILE A 214 17.39 -8.46 -10.49
CA ILE A 214 18.67 -9.17 -10.52
C ILE A 214 19.67 -8.33 -9.71
N ALA A 215 20.45 -8.96 -8.84
CA ALA A 215 21.58 -8.35 -8.15
C ALA A 215 22.90 -8.77 -8.82
N LEU A 216 23.83 -7.84 -9.01
CA LEU A 216 25.21 -8.15 -9.44
C LEU A 216 26.16 -8.26 -8.24
N GLY A 217 25.69 -7.97 -7.03
CA GLY A 217 26.45 -8.07 -5.79
C GLY A 217 25.57 -7.76 -4.58
N THR A 218 26.12 -7.99 -3.39
CA THR A 218 25.42 -7.81 -2.11
C THR A 218 24.97 -6.37 -1.85
N GLU A 219 25.63 -5.38 -2.46
CA GLU A 219 25.28 -3.96 -2.40
C GLU A 219 23.89 -3.63 -2.97
N ASP A 220 23.40 -4.44 -3.90
CA ASP A 220 22.12 -4.21 -4.56
C ASP A 220 20.92 -4.67 -3.72
N TYR A 221 21.12 -5.57 -2.76
CA TYR A 221 20.02 -6.12 -1.95
C TYR A 221 19.22 -5.02 -1.27
N SER A 222 19.90 -4.05 -0.64
CA SER A 222 19.23 -2.94 0.01
C SER A 222 18.42 -2.05 -0.95
N LYS A 223 18.82 -1.96 -2.23
CA LYS A 223 18.09 -1.20 -3.25
C LYS A 223 16.89 -1.99 -3.74
N ILE A 224 17.09 -3.27 -4.04
CA ILE A 224 16.04 -4.18 -4.50
C ILE A 224 14.93 -4.31 -3.46
N MET A 225 15.28 -4.42 -2.18
CA MET A 225 14.30 -4.44 -1.10
C MET A 225 13.42 -3.18 -1.05
N LYS A 226 13.95 -2.00 -1.39
CA LYS A 226 13.14 -0.78 -1.50
C LYS A 226 12.10 -0.85 -2.63
N TYR A 227 12.38 -1.59 -3.71
CA TYR A 227 11.41 -1.80 -4.79
C TYR A 227 10.21 -2.61 -4.29
N TYR A 228 10.44 -3.60 -3.43
CA TYR A 228 9.35 -4.35 -2.80
C TYR A 228 8.58 -3.53 -1.78
N GLU A 229 9.26 -2.75 -0.94
CA GLU A 229 8.60 -1.89 0.05
C GLU A 229 7.73 -0.76 -0.56
N SER A 230 7.99 -0.41 -1.82
CA SER A 230 7.23 0.62 -2.55
C SER A 230 6.13 0.04 -3.43
N GLN A 231 6.31 -1.16 -3.99
CA GLN A 231 5.39 -1.74 -4.96
C GLN A 231 4.55 -2.90 -4.43
N HIS A 232 5.00 -3.54 -3.35
CA HIS A 232 4.36 -4.74 -2.78
C HIS A 232 4.06 -4.53 -1.29
N ASN A 233 3.32 -5.47 -0.70
CA ASN A 233 3.10 -5.48 0.75
C ASN A 233 4.34 -6.05 1.49
N ASN A 234 4.43 -5.77 2.79
CA ASN A 234 5.56 -6.20 3.63
C ASN A 234 5.74 -7.73 3.73
N GLN A 235 4.71 -8.53 3.42
CA GLN A 235 4.83 -10.00 3.50
C GLN A 235 5.66 -10.57 2.34
N VAL A 236 5.49 -10.01 1.13
CA VAL A 236 6.25 -10.40 -0.06
C VAL A 236 7.74 -10.09 0.10
N ALA A 237 8.07 -8.98 0.73
CA ALA A 237 9.45 -8.55 0.94
C ALA A 237 10.30 -9.58 1.72
N ASN A 238 9.71 -10.29 2.70
CA ASN A 238 10.47 -11.25 3.51
C ASN A 238 10.84 -12.52 2.73
N THR A 239 9.91 -13.05 1.92
CA THR A 239 10.15 -14.27 1.12
C THR A 239 11.18 -14.02 0.02
N VAL A 240 11.10 -12.86 -0.65
CA VAL A 240 12.04 -12.50 -1.72
C VAL A 240 13.48 -12.41 -1.22
N ASN A 241 13.68 -11.94 0.01
CA ASN A 241 15.00 -11.72 0.57
C ASN A 241 15.84 -13.02 0.64
N GLU A 242 15.20 -14.16 0.92
CA GLU A 242 15.88 -15.45 0.99
C GLU A 242 16.38 -15.87 -0.41
N THR A 243 15.49 -15.90 -1.42
CA THR A 243 15.85 -16.31 -2.78
C THR A 243 16.87 -15.35 -3.43
N LEU A 244 16.74 -14.05 -3.18
CA LEU A 244 17.69 -13.05 -3.69
C LEU A 244 19.10 -13.28 -3.12
N GLN A 245 19.21 -13.62 -1.83
CA GLN A 245 20.50 -13.91 -1.20
C GLN A 245 21.12 -15.21 -1.70
N GLU A 246 20.31 -16.21 -2.01
CA GLU A 246 20.78 -17.52 -2.49
C GLU A 246 21.19 -17.50 -3.97
N THR A 247 20.45 -16.79 -4.82
CA THR A 247 20.57 -16.91 -6.28
C THR A 247 21.02 -15.64 -6.99
N GLY A 248 20.91 -14.48 -6.32
CA GLY A 248 21.07 -13.17 -6.94
C GLY A 248 19.91 -12.75 -7.84
N VAL A 249 18.83 -13.51 -7.88
CA VAL A 249 17.60 -13.19 -8.63
C VAL A 249 16.42 -13.29 -7.69
N ALA A 250 15.62 -12.25 -7.62
CA ALA A 250 14.38 -12.29 -6.86
C ALA A 250 13.31 -13.10 -7.61
N ASP A 251 12.40 -13.74 -6.88
CA ASP A 251 11.36 -14.61 -7.43
C ASP A 251 10.06 -13.87 -7.81
N VAL A 252 9.79 -12.74 -7.15
CA VAL A 252 8.59 -11.92 -7.42
C VAL A 252 8.94 -10.74 -8.31
N PRO A 253 8.22 -10.50 -9.42
CA PRO A 253 8.52 -9.38 -10.30
C PRO A 253 8.17 -8.01 -9.67
N VAL A 254 8.94 -6.99 -10.03
CA VAL A 254 8.63 -5.57 -9.77
C VAL A 254 8.53 -4.83 -11.09
N ARG A 255 7.82 -3.70 -11.08
CA ARG A 255 7.72 -2.81 -12.24
C ARG A 255 8.99 -1.98 -12.36
N PHE A 256 9.60 -2.02 -13.54
CA PHE A 256 10.67 -1.13 -13.96
C PHE A 256 10.10 -0.15 -14.99
N LYS A 257 10.50 1.11 -14.92
CA LYS A 257 9.91 2.16 -15.77
C LYS A 257 10.90 3.27 -16.09
N SER A 258 10.85 3.72 -17.34
CA SER A 258 11.62 4.87 -17.83
C SER A 258 10.86 6.19 -17.58
N GLU A 259 10.98 6.74 -16.36
CA GLU A 259 10.38 8.04 -16.02
C GLU A 259 11.35 9.21 -16.23
N GLU A 260 12.63 8.98 -15.99
CA GLU A 260 13.68 9.99 -16.08
C GLU A 260 14.90 9.45 -16.82
N TYR A 261 15.76 10.37 -17.28
CA TYR A 261 17.06 10.00 -17.84
C TYR A 261 17.95 9.40 -16.75
N PRO A 262 18.71 8.34 -17.06
CA PRO A 262 19.65 7.77 -16.11
C PRO A 262 20.75 8.78 -15.78
N LYS A 263 21.17 8.81 -14.52
CA LYS A 263 22.30 9.61 -14.04
C LYS A 263 23.63 8.97 -14.39
N TYR A 264 23.69 7.64 -14.31
CA TYR A 264 24.89 6.88 -14.64
C TYR A 264 24.61 5.66 -15.51
N PHE A 265 25.63 5.28 -16.30
CA PHE A 265 25.76 3.94 -16.85
C PHE A 265 26.89 3.21 -16.14
N GLN A 266 26.66 1.98 -15.71
CA GLN A 266 27.68 1.12 -15.10
C GLN A 266 28.11 0.02 -16.07
N VAL A 267 29.41 -0.23 -16.11
CA VAL A 267 30.05 -1.26 -16.93
C VAL A 267 30.69 -2.29 -16.01
N TYR A 268 30.22 -3.54 -16.07
CA TYR A 268 30.80 -4.67 -15.38
C TYR A 268 31.53 -5.55 -16.38
N ARG A 269 32.67 -6.13 -15.98
CA ARG A 269 33.49 -6.97 -16.86
C ARG A 269 34.23 -8.05 -16.10
N ILE A 270 34.10 -9.29 -16.56
CA ILE A 270 34.85 -10.45 -16.07
C ILE A 270 35.53 -11.19 -17.23
N GLU A 271 36.52 -12.04 -16.90
CA GLU A 271 37.35 -12.78 -17.88
C GLU A 271 37.08 -14.30 -17.84
N PHE A 272 36.06 -14.72 -17.08
CA PHE A 272 35.61 -16.10 -16.96
C PHE A 272 34.11 -16.17 -17.26
N PRO A 273 33.61 -17.30 -17.81
CA PRO A 273 32.19 -17.46 -18.09
C PRO A 273 31.37 -17.36 -16.79
N PRO A 274 30.40 -16.43 -16.70
CA PRO A 274 29.52 -16.34 -15.56
C PRO A 274 28.50 -17.48 -15.59
N TYR A 275 28.26 -18.08 -14.42
CA TYR A 275 27.19 -19.04 -14.18
C TYR A 275 26.11 -18.47 -13.25
N SER A 276 26.37 -17.32 -12.65
CA SER A 276 25.43 -16.54 -11.85
C SER A 276 25.67 -15.05 -12.08
N TRP A 277 24.62 -14.25 -11.92
CA TRP A 277 24.74 -12.80 -11.87
C TRP A 277 25.68 -12.31 -10.75
N MET A 278 25.81 -13.08 -9.67
CA MET A 278 26.74 -12.80 -8.57
C MET A 278 28.21 -12.92 -8.96
N ASP A 279 28.55 -13.61 -10.05
CA ASP A 279 29.94 -13.70 -10.54
C ASP A 279 30.51 -12.33 -10.95
N PHE A 280 29.64 -11.34 -11.17
CA PHE A 280 30.02 -9.96 -11.45
C PHE A 280 30.29 -9.13 -10.19
N GLU A 281 30.16 -9.69 -8.98
CA GLU A 281 30.40 -8.95 -7.74
C GLU A 281 31.84 -8.40 -7.71
N GLY A 282 31.98 -7.12 -7.40
CA GLY A 282 33.29 -6.45 -7.40
C GLY A 282 33.92 -6.23 -8.79
N SER A 283 33.23 -6.56 -9.89
CA SER A 283 33.75 -6.43 -11.26
C SER A 283 33.40 -5.11 -11.96
N LEU A 284 32.95 -4.11 -11.20
CA LEU A 284 32.62 -2.78 -11.74
C LEU A 284 33.87 -2.14 -12.34
N ARG A 285 33.86 -1.99 -13.66
CA ARG A 285 34.98 -1.47 -14.45
C ARG A 285 34.91 0.05 -14.60
N ARG A 286 33.71 0.58 -14.84
CA ARG A 286 33.51 2.01 -15.09
C ARG A 286 32.09 2.44 -14.72
N THR A 287 31.99 3.68 -14.26
CA THR A 287 30.73 4.42 -14.15
C THR A 287 30.84 5.64 -15.05
N LEU A 288 29.92 5.78 -16.01
CA LEU A 288 29.82 6.94 -16.90
C LEU A 288 28.75 7.89 -16.37
N SER A 289 29.04 9.18 -16.29
CA SER A 289 28.09 10.22 -15.84
C SER A 289 27.41 10.91 -17.02
N VAL A 290 26.09 10.75 -17.11
CA VAL A 290 25.28 11.36 -18.15
C VAL A 290 25.28 12.90 -18.03
N ASP A 291 25.29 13.43 -16.80
CA ASP A 291 25.41 14.87 -16.52
C ASP A 291 26.71 15.48 -17.06
N LYS A 292 27.77 14.67 -17.20
CA LYS A 292 29.05 15.07 -17.80
C LYS A 292 29.12 14.82 -19.31
N GLY A 293 28.03 14.35 -19.92
CA GLY A 293 27.99 13.96 -21.34
C GLY A 293 28.71 12.66 -21.64
N GLU A 294 29.00 11.81 -20.64
CA GLU A 294 29.68 10.54 -20.84
C GLU A 294 28.67 9.46 -21.31
N THR A 295 28.46 9.36 -22.62
CA THR A 295 27.59 8.33 -23.23
C THR A 295 28.37 7.25 -24.00
N SER A 296 29.70 7.34 -24.01
CA SER A 296 30.56 6.35 -24.64
C SER A 296 31.88 6.20 -23.90
N VAL A 297 32.43 5.00 -23.87
CA VAL A 297 33.79 4.74 -23.35
C VAL A 297 34.51 3.71 -24.22
N ALA A 298 35.80 3.91 -24.43
CA ALA A 298 36.66 2.91 -25.04
C ALA A 298 37.17 1.94 -23.97
N ASP A 299 37.05 0.63 -24.20
CA ASP A 299 37.68 -0.39 -23.37
C ASP A 299 38.79 -1.12 -24.14
N THR A 300 39.81 -1.53 -23.41
CA THR A 300 40.98 -2.25 -23.96
C THR A 300 40.81 -3.73 -23.68
N ILE A 301 40.93 -4.53 -24.74
CA ILE A 301 40.78 -5.99 -24.74
C ILE A 301 42.01 -6.64 -25.38
N SER A 302 42.42 -7.80 -24.86
CA SER A 302 43.56 -8.53 -25.39
C SER A 302 43.13 -9.69 -26.29
N PRO A 303 43.85 -9.97 -27.40
CA PRO A 303 43.65 -11.19 -28.18
C PRO A 303 43.78 -12.44 -27.32
N GLY A 304 42.93 -13.44 -27.58
CA GLY A 304 42.93 -14.72 -26.84
C GLY A 304 42.23 -14.70 -25.48
N ILE A 305 41.82 -13.52 -24.99
CA ILE A 305 40.98 -13.41 -23.78
C ILE A 305 39.52 -13.21 -24.19
N ILE A 306 38.62 -13.92 -23.51
CA ILE A 306 37.18 -13.77 -23.66
C ILE A 306 36.70 -12.90 -22.50
N TYR A 307 36.03 -11.80 -22.83
CA TYR A 307 35.44 -10.91 -21.86
C TYR A 307 33.92 -11.06 -21.85
N TYR A 308 33.33 -11.01 -20.66
CA TYR A 308 31.89 -11.00 -20.47
C TYR A 308 31.50 -9.68 -19.84
N TYR A 309 30.57 -8.98 -20.48
CA TYR A 309 30.09 -7.66 -20.05
C TYR A 309 28.64 -7.72 -19.61
N ALA A 310 28.33 -6.95 -18.58
CA ALA A 310 26.98 -6.60 -18.18
C ALA A 310 26.89 -5.09 -17.95
N PHE A 311 25.75 -4.49 -18.31
CA PHE A 311 25.57 -3.04 -18.24
C PHE A 311 24.30 -2.69 -17.50
N ARG A 312 24.32 -1.58 -16.76
CA ARG A 312 23.16 -1.08 -16.00
C ARG A 312 23.01 0.42 -16.09
N SER A 313 21.77 0.86 -15.92
CA SER A 313 21.41 2.25 -15.69
C SER A 313 21.28 2.50 -14.19
N VAL A 314 21.65 3.70 -13.76
CA VAL A 314 21.41 4.18 -12.39
C VAL A 314 20.69 5.51 -12.49
N ASP A 315 19.56 5.67 -11.80
CA ASP A 315 18.79 6.91 -11.79
C ASP A 315 19.39 7.97 -10.85
N ILE A 316 18.71 9.11 -10.72
CA ILE A 316 19.18 10.22 -9.86
C ILE A 316 19.13 9.90 -8.37
N HIS A 317 18.30 8.93 -7.98
CA HIS A 317 18.07 8.50 -6.60
C HIS A 317 18.92 7.27 -6.21
N GLY A 318 19.72 6.75 -7.15
CA GLY A 318 20.60 5.62 -6.93
C GLY A 318 19.93 4.25 -7.12
N ASN A 319 18.71 4.20 -7.65
CA ASN A 319 18.09 2.94 -8.05
C ASN A 319 18.79 2.39 -9.29
N VAL A 320 18.94 1.07 -9.34
CA VAL A 320 19.64 0.37 -10.40
C VAL A 320 18.64 -0.38 -11.26
N SER A 321 18.89 -0.40 -12.56
CA SER A 321 18.15 -1.28 -13.46
C SER A 321 18.57 -2.73 -13.26
N ASN A 322 17.77 -3.64 -13.81
CA ASN A 322 18.32 -4.95 -14.17
C ASN A 322 19.51 -4.80 -15.13
N PRO A 323 20.45 -5.76 -15.14
CA PRO A 323 21.52 -5.77 -16.12
C PRO A 323 20.98 -6.07 -17.50
N THR A 324 21.66 -5.58 -18.54
CA THR A 324 21.48 -6.11 -19.89
C THR A 324 21.78 -7.60 -19.93
N PRO A 325 21.32 -8.34 -20.96
CA PRO A 325 21.88 -9.65 -21.26
C PRO A 325 23.41 -9.60 -21.28
N VAL A 326 24.06 -10.67 -20.81
CA VAL A 326 25.51 -10.75 -20.82
C VAL A 326 26.00 -10.75 -22.27
N ILE A 327 27.01 -9.95 -22.57
CA ILE A 327 27.61 -9.88 -23.90
C ILE A 327 29.02 -10.47 -23.83
N LYS A 328 29.27 -11.49 -24.64
CA LYS A 328 30.59 -12.10 -24.80
C LYS A 328 31.34 -11.39 -25.91
N VAL A 329 32.57 -10.96 -25.62
CA VAL A 329 33.46 -10.30 -26.55
C VAL A 329 34.78 -11.07 -26.62
N GLN A 330 35.17 -11.48 -27.82
CA GLN A 330 36.42 -12.17 -28.06
C GLN A 330 37.15 -11.58 -29.28
N THR A 331 38.44 -11.33 -29.13
CA THR A 331 39.31 -10.92 -30.23
C THR A 331 40.18 -12.09 -30.69
N PHE A 332 40.20 -12.34 -31.99
CA PHE A 332 40.98 -13.40 -32.61
C PHE A 332 42.21 -12.85 -33.34
N GLY A 333 43.38 -13.37 -32.98
CA GLY A 333 44.65 -13.12 -33.66
C GLY A 333 45.06 -11.65 -33.77
N ASP A 334 46.07 -11.39 -34.61
CA ASP A 334 46.59 -10.04 -34.88
C ASP A 334 45.73 -9.26 -35.90
N SER A 335 44.75 -9.93 -36.53
CA SER A 335 43.87 -9.33 -37.54
C SER A 335 42.83 -8.37 -36.95
N GLY A 336 42.59 -8.43 -35.64
CA GLY A 336 41.58 -7.60 -34.97
C GLY A 336 40.15 -8.00 -35.27
N HIS A 337 39.92 -9.23 -35.74
CA HIS A 337 38.56 -9.75 -35.89
C HIS A 337 37.94 -9.98 -34.51
N GLN A 338 36.84 -9.29 -34.23
CA GLN A 338 36.14 -9.34 -32.96
C GLN A 338 34.78 -10.03 -33.12
N ILE A 339 34.49 -11.00 -32.26
CA ILE A 339 33.17 -11.63 -32.15
C ILE A 339 32.49 -11.03 -30.93
N ILE A 340 31.28 -10.49 -31.14
CA ILE A 340 30.43 -9.89 -30.11
C ILE A 340 29.08 -10.58 -30.22
N GLU A 341 28.71 -11.34 -29.19
CA GLU A 341 27.49 -12.15 -29.20
C GLU A 341 26.84 -12.16 -27.80
N PRO A 342 25.51 -12.32 -27.72
CA PRO A 342 24.86 -12.55 -26.43
C PRO A 342 25.35 -13.87 -25.82
N TYR A 343 25.56 -13.85 -24.51
CA TYR A 343 25.90 -15.03 -23.71
C TYR A 343 24.68 -15.45 -22.89
N ASP A 344 24.18 -16.64 -23.20
CA ASP A 344 23.09 -17.27 -22.47
C ASP A 344 23.66 -18.06 -21.28
N MET A 345 23.43 -17.53 -20.07
CA MET A 345 23.87 -18.17 -18.82
C MET A 345 23.03 -19.41 -18.48
N ASP A 346 21.74 -19.41 -18.83
CA ASP A 346 20.81 -20.49 -18.49
C ASP A 346 21.10 -21.75 -19.33
N ALA A 347 21.53 -21.57 -20.59
CA ALA A 347 21.94 -22.67 -21.46
C ALA A 347 23.26 -23.35 -21.04
N LYS A 348 24.03 -22.74 -20.14
CA LYS A 348 25.35 -23.22 -19.70
C LYS A 348 25.30 -23.59 -18.22
N MET A 349 24.60 -24.68 -17.89
CA MET A 349 24.72 -25.29 -16.55
C MET A 349 26.21 -25.50 -16.22
N LYS A 350 26.63 -25.15 -14.99
CA LYS A 350 27.98 -25.51 -14.50
C LYS A 350 28.23 -26.98 -14.84
N PRO A 351 29.34 -27.34 -15.52
CA PRO A 351 29.75 -28.73 -15.61
C PRO A 351 29.78 -29.25 -14.18
N ASN A 352 29.07 -30.35 -13.91
CA ASN A 352 29.04 -30.92 -12.57
C ASN A 352 30.49 -31.20 -12.14
N GLU A 353 31.05 -30.41 -11.22
CA GLU A 353 32.46 -30.55 -10.77
C GLU A 353 32.68 -31.90 -10.06
N GLU A 354 31.58 -32.56 -9.67
CA GLU A 354 31.59 -33.92 -9.14
C GLU A 354 31.76 -34.99 -10.22
N PHE A 355 31.67 -34.66 -11.52
CA PHE A 355 31.91 -35.62 -12.60
C PHE A 355 33.41 -35.90 -12.78
N LYS A 356 33.98 -36.60 -11.80
CA LYS A 356 35.34 -37.14 -11.83
C LYS A 356 35.27 -38.54 -12.40
N LYS A 357 35.59 -38.70 -13.69
CA LYS A 357 35.82 -40.02 -14.28
C LYS A 357 37.27 -40.43 -13.99
N PRO A 358 37.54 -41.59 -13.37
CA PRO A 358 38.91 -42.02 -13.14
C PRO A 358 39.60 -42.23 -14.50
N PHE A 359 40.65 -41.43 -14.74
CA PHE A 359 41.45 -41.48 -15.96
C PHE A 359 42.75 -42.26 -15.67
N ARG A 360 43.13 -43.17 -16.57
CA ARG A 360 44.41 -43.90 -16.46
C ARG A 360 45.55 -42.98 -16.89
N ARG A 361 46.77 -43.12 -16.35
CA ARG A 361 47.94 -42.26 -16.64
C ARG A 361 48.27 -42.05 -18.14
N PHE A 362 47.72 -42.85 -19.05
CA PHE A 362 47.96 -42.77 -20.49
C PHE A 362 46.66 -42.62 -21.28
N VAL A 363 46.58 -41.62 -22.16
CA VAL A 363 45.56 -41.52 -23.22
C VAL A 363 46.14 -42.17 -24.46
N GLN A 364 45.45 -43.14 -25.05
CA GLN A 364 45.74 -43.58 -26.42
C GLN A 364 44.65 -43.05 -27.33
N ILE A 365 45.01 -42.10 -28.21
CA ILE A 365 44.15 -41.61 -29.27
C ILE A 365 44.52 -42.41 -30.52
N THR A 366 43.55 -43.12 -31.08
CA THR A 366 43.76 -43.88 -32.32
C THR A 366 42.87 -43.26 -33.39
N PRO A 367 43.42 -42.81 -34.52
CA PRO A 367 42.59 -42.27 -35.60
C PRO A 367 41.73 -43.38 -36.21
N VAL A 368 40.49 -43.04 -36.54
CA VAL A 368 39.60 -43.92 -37.29
C VAL A 368 39.89 -43.70 -38.78
N LEU A 369 40.45 -44.71 -39.43
CA LEU A 369 40.81 -44.67 -40.86
C LEU A 369 39.60 -44.76 -41.81
N GLU A 370 38.38 -44.95 -41.29
CA GLU A 370 37.14 -44.96 -42.11
C GLU A 370 36.66 -43.56 -42.52
N GLN A 371 37.40 -42.50 -42.19
CA GLN A 371 37.11 -41.12 -42.60
C GLN A 371 38.11 -40.54 -43.61
N LEU A 372 38.86 -41.39 -44.31
CA LEU A 372 39.62 -41.00 -45.52
C LEU A 372 38.85 -41.34 -46.80
#